data_AF-M0LIG2-F1
#
_entry.id   AF-M0LIG2-F1
#
_cell.length_a   1.000
_cell.length_b   1.000
_cell.length_c   1.000
_cell.angle_alpha   90.00
_cell.angle_beta   90.00
_cell.angle_gamma   90.00
#
_symmetry.space_group_name_H-M   'P 1'
#
loop_
_entity.id
_entity.type
_entity.pdbx_description
1 polymer ?
#
loop_
_entity_poly.entity_id
_entity_poly.type
_entity_poly.pdbx_seq_one_letter_code
_entity_poly.pdbx_strand_id
1 'polypeptide(L)'
;TALPISQFEAAMVETLTEACEHGDVGKLAVTAHDRSDALAVLSATHRLTADGRTVATMAMGEAGSHTRAVAPVYGSRIGYAPVDPENATAPGQYDLETLARLVESLAD
;
A
#
# COMPACT_ATOMS: atom_id res chain seq x y z
N THR A 1 -24.01 3.49 -9.97
CA THR A 1 -22.73 3.95 -10.55
C THR A 1 -21.65 3.70 -9.52
N ALA A 2 -20.52 3.09 -9.88
CA ALA A 2 -19.39 2.98 -8.97
C ALA A 2 -18.98 4.40 -8.52
N LEU A 3 -18.74 4.60 -7.22
CA LEU A 3 -18.34 5.89 -6.68
C LEU A 3 -17.02 6.33 -7.35
N PRO A 4 -16.80 7.63 -7.59
CA PRO A 4 -15.56 8.10 -8.18
C PRO A 4 -14.37 7.72 -7.27
N ILE A 5 -13.25 7.33 -7.88
CA ILE A 5 -11.99 6.97 -7.20
C ILE A 5 -11.61 8.00 -6.12
N SER A 6 -11.89 9.28 -6.38
CA SER A 6 -11.62 10.40 -5.47
C SER A 6 -12.36 10.34 -4.12
N GLN A 7 -13.55 9.73 -4.06
CA GLN A 7 -14.26 9.57 -2.78
C GLN A 7 -13.63 8.49 -1.89
N PHE A 8 -13.10 7.42 -2.48
CA PHE A 8 -12.36 6.39 -1.73
C PHE A 8 -11.01 6.91 -1.27
N GLU A 9 -10.31 7.64 -2.13
CA GLU A 9 -9.02 8.25 -1.78
C GLU A 9 -9.14 9.24 -0.61
N ALA A 10 -10.16 10.11 -0.62
CA ALA A 10 -10.35 11.09 0.44
C ALA A 10 -10.51 10.44 1.82
N ALA A 11 -11.33 9.38 1.92
CA ALA A 11 -11.53 8.65 3.17
C ALA A 11 -10.24 7.93 3.65
N MET A 12 -9.44 7.39 2.71
CA MET A 12 -8.15 6.79 3.03
C MET A 12 -7.15 7.84 3.55
N VAL A 13 -7.10 9.01 2.92
CA VAL A 13 -6.24 10.12 3.35
C VAL A 13 -6.63 10.61 4.75
N GLU A 14 -7.93 10.75 5.03
CA GLU A 14 -8.43 11.14 6.35
C GLU A 14 -8.02 10.12 7.42
N THR A 15 -8.34 8.84 7.20
CA THR A 15 -7.99 7.75 8.13
C THR A 15 -6.48 7.66 8.35
N LEU A 16 -5.69 7.76 7.29
CA LEU A 16 -4.24 7.64 7.35
C LEU A 16 -3.59 8.89 7.99
N THR A 17 -4.21 10.06 7.85
CA THR A 17 -3.80 11.28 8.56
C THR A 17 -4.00 11.12 10.06
N GLU A 18 -5.17 10.67 10.51
CA GLU A 18 -5.46 10.39 11.92
C GLU A 18 -4.46 9.36 12.49
N ALA A 19 -4.15 8.30 11.73
CA ALA A 19 -3.14 7.33 12.14
C ALA A 19 -1.74 7.96 12.33
N CYS A 20 -1.36 8.94 11.52
CA CYS A 20 -0.09 9.68 11.67
C CYS A 20 -0.09 10.65 12.85
N GLU A 21 -1.25 11.06 13.36
CA GLU A 21 -1.34 11.91 14.56
C GLU A 21 -1.08 11.11 15.84
N HIS A 22 -1.32 9.80 15.80
CA HIS A 22 -1.20 8.90 16.95
C HIS A 22 0.01 7.98 16.91
N GLY A 23 0.66 7.79 15.76
CA GLY A 23 1.81 6.90 15.59
C GLY A 23 2.95 7.51 14.78
N ASP A 24 4.15 6.96 14.97
CA ASP A 24 5.34 7.36 14.20
C ASP A 24 5.21 7.05 12.70
N VAL A 25 4.39 6.04 12.37
CA VAL A 25 4.06 5.63 11.00
C VAL A 25 2.56 5.41 10.91
N GLY A 26 1.86 6.20 10.10
CA GLY A 26 0.48 5.90 9.75
C GLY A 26 0.42 4.68 8.83
N LYS A 27 -0.36 3.66 9.19
CA LYS A 27 -0.47 2.42 8.39
C LYS A 27 -1.89 2.17 7.93
N LEU A 28 -2.06 1.85 6.64
CA LEU A 28 -3.35 1.47 6.06
C LEU A 28 -3.19 0.26 5.13
N ALA A 29 -3.99 -0.77 5.37
CA ALA A 29 -4.15 -1.90 4.46
C ALA A 29 -5.63 -2.07 4.10
N VAL A 30 -5.95 -2.07 2.82
CA VAL A 30 -7.32 -2.22 2.30
C VAL A 30 -7.38 -3.39 1.32
N THR A 31 -8.56 -3.95 1.08
CA THR A 31 -8.74 -4.98 0.03
C THR A 31 -9.11 -4.30 -1.29
N ALA A 32 -8.30 -4.52 -2.33
CA ALA A 32 -8.63 -4.05 -3.68
C ALA A 32 -9.52 -5.06 -4.40
N HIS A 33 -10.63 -4.58 -4.94
CA HIS A 33 -11.55 -5.36 -5.77
C HIS A 33 -11.18 -5.24 -7.25
N ASP A 34 -10.63 -4.09 -7.66
CA ASP A 34 -10.09 -3.85 -8.99
C ASP A 34 -8.84 -2.95 -8.96
N ARG A 35 -8.26 -2.69 -10.14
CA ARG A 35 -7.02 -1.90 -10.25
C ARG A 35 -7.20 -0.43 -9.88
N SER A 36 -8.42 0.10 -9.93
CA SER A 36 -8.74 1.47 -9.52
C SER A 36 -8.57 1.63 -8.01
N ASP A 37 -8.92 0.62 -7.23
CA ASP A 37 -8.67 0.60 -5.77
C ASP A 37 -7.16 0.64 -5.48
N ALA A 38 -6.37 -0.13 -6.23
CA ALA A 38 -4.91 -0.12 -6.09
C ALA A 38 -4.32 1.26 -6.42
N LEU A 39 -4.81 1.92 -7.48
CA LEU A 39 -4.42 3.29 -7.83
C LEU A 39 -4.78 4.30 -6.74
N ALA A 40 -5.96 4.15 -6.13
CA ALA A 40 -6.41 5.02 -5.03
C ALA A 40 -5.46 4.91 -3.81
N VAL A 41 -5.02 3.70 -3.48
CA VAL A 41 -4.03 3.47 -2.40
C VAL A 41 -2.71 4.13 -2.73
N LEU A 42 -2.19 3.96 -3.95
CA LEU A 42 -0.93 4.60 -4.36
C LEU A 42 -1.04 6.13 -4.36
N SER A 43 -2.17 6.68 -4.80
CA SER A 43 -2.43 8.13 -4.77
C SER A 43 -2.44 8.69 -3.34
N ALA A 44 -3.17 8.04 -2.41
CA ALA A 44 -3.19 8.44 -1.01
C ALA A 44 -1.80 8.36 -0.36
N THR A 45 -1.03 7.32 -0.70
CA THR A 45 0.37 7.12 -0.25
C THR A 45 1.25 8.27 -0.70
N HIS A 46 1.20 8.59 -2.00
CA HIS A 46 1.99 9.64 -2.60
C HIS A 46 1.66 11.01 -1.99
N ARG A 47 0.38 11.31 -1.86
CA ARG A 47 -0.11 12.57 -1.31
C ARG A 47 0.40 12.79 0.11
N LEU A 48 0.20 11.84 1.02
CA LEU A 48 0.62 12.01 2.41
C LEU A 48 2.14 12.00 2.59
N THR A 49 2.86 11.25 1.75
CA THR A 49 4.33 11.34 1.69
C THR A 49 4.78 12.73 1.25
N ALA A 50 4.15 13.31 0.21
CA ALA A 50 4.46 14.65 -0.27
C ALA A 50 4.14 15.73 0.78
N ASP A 51 3.13 15.50 1.63
CA ASP A 51 2.80 16.33 2.79
C ASP A 51 3.77 16.14 3.99
N GLY A 52 4.83 15.34 3.82
CA GLY A 52 5.87 15.12 4.83
C GLY A 52 5.50 14.09 5.90
N ARG A 53 4.42 13.32 5.72
CA ARG A 53 4.02 12.28 6.68
C ARG A 53 4.76 10.97 6.40
N THR A 54 5.01 10.22 7.47
CA THR A 54 5.60 8.87 7.38
C THR A 54 4.47 7.85 7.32
N VAL A 55 4.32 7.16 6.19
CA VAL A 55 3.21 6.23 5.95
C VAL A 55 3.67 4.84 5.53
N ALA A 56 2.82 3.84 5.76
CA ALA A 56 2.95 2.50 5.23
C ALA A 56 1.60 2.02 4.68
N THR A 57 1.54 1.74 3.39
CA THR A 57 0.31 1.38 2.70
C THR A 57 0.46 0.13 1.87
N MET A 58 -0.64 -0.61 1.70
CA MET A 58 -0.76 -1.67 0.70
C MET A 58 -2.22 -1.96 0.37
N ALA A 59 -2.47 -2.41 -0.85
CA ALA A 59 -3.70 -3.06 -1.26
C ALA A 59 -3.52 -4.58 -1.21
N MET A 60 -4.42 -5.26 -0.49
CA MET A 60 -4.52 -6.71 -0.43
C MET A 60 -5.34 -7.26 -1.60
N GLY A 61 -5.29 -8.58 -1.79
CA GLY A 61 -6.00 -9.27 -2.87
C GLY A 61 -5.22 -9.26 -4.17
N GLU A 62 -5.69 -10.02 -5.16
CA GLU A 62 -5.02 -10.17 -6.45
C GLU A 62 -4.84 -8.83 -7.17
N ALA A 63 -5.91 -8.02 -7.21
CA ALA A 63 -5.90 -6.69 -7.84
C ALA A 63 -4.90 -5.73 -7.16
N GLY A 64 -4.64 -5.90 -5.86
CA GLY A 64 -3.75 -5.07 -5.06
C GLY A 64 -2.31 -5.60 -4.94
N SER A 65 -2.05 -6.86 -5.31
CA SER A 65 -0.78 -7.57 -5.07
C SER A 65 0.48 -6.75 -5.40
N HIS A 66 0.50 -6.13 -6.58
CA HIS A 66 1.60 -5.30 -7.07
C HIS A 66 1.93 -4.10 -6.17
N THR A 67 0.97 -3.57 -5.41
CA THR A 67 1.21 -2.43 -4.51
C THR A 67 2.23 -2.76 -3.41
N ARG A 68 2.44 -4.04 -3.06
CA ARG A 68 3.48 -4.46 -2.11
C ARG A 68 4.89 -4.07 -2.57
N ALA A 69 5.15 -4.19 -3.86
CA ALA A 69 6.44 -3.84 -4.47
C ALA A 69 6.50 -2.39 -4.95
N VAL A 70 5.37 -1.84 -5.39
CA VAL A 70 5.31 -0.52 -6.04
C VAL A 70 5.10 0.62 -5.04
N ALA A 71 4.38 0.42 -3.93
CA ALA A 71 4.10 1.50 -2.96
C ALA A 71 5.35 2.17 -2.35
N PRO A 72 6.50 1.49 -2.16
CA PRO A 72 7.75 2.14 -1.77
C PRO A 72 8.21 3.26 -2.72
N VAL A 73 7.98 3.13 -4.03
CA VAL A 73 8.26 4.19 -5.03
C VAL A 73 7.48 5.47 -4.71
N TYR A 74 6.30 5.34 -4.12
CA TYR A 74 5.44 6.45 -3.72
C TYR A 74 5.61 6.88 -2.26
N GLY A 75 6.53 6.27 -1.52
CA GLY A 75 6.90 6.68 -0.15
C GLY A 75 6.49 5.75 0.98
N SER A 76 5.82 4.62 0.70
CA SER A 76 5.44 3.63 1.72
C SER A 76 6.68 3.03 2.38
N ARG A 77 6.76 3.09 3.72
CA ARG A 77 7.97 2.75 4.48
C ARG A 77 8.04 1.32 4.99
N ILE A 78 6.93 0.58 5.02
CA ILE A 78 6.89 -0.78 5.57
C ILE A 78 6.22 -1.74 4.58
N GLY A 79 6.99 -2.72 4.11
CA GLY A 79 6.52 -3.87 3.33
C GLY A 79 6.33 -5.12 4.19
N TYR A 80 5.50 -6.06 3.72
CA TYR A 80 5.28 -7.35 4.38
C TYR A 80 5.32 -8.48 3.35
N ALA A 81 6.15 -9.48 3.62
CA ALA A 81 6.23 -10.75 2.91
C ALA A 81 6.26 -11.92 3.92
N PRO A 82 5.68 -13.08 3.59
CA PRO A 82 5.79 -14.28 4.40
C PRO A 82 7.23 -14.83 4.34
N VAL A 83 7.73 -15.31 5.47
CA VAL A 83 9.03 -15.99 5.57
C VAL A 83 8.97 -17.37 4.93
N ASP A 84 7.86 -18.07 5.15
CA ASP A 84 7.53 -19.33 4.49
C ASP A 84 6.36 -19.09 3.52
N PRO A 85 6.55 -19.29 2.20
CA PRO A 85 5.50 -19.08 1.21
C PRO A 85 4.23 -19.89 1.46
N GLU A 86 4.33 -21.07 2.09
CA GLU A 86 3.16 -21.90 2.42
C GLU A 86 2.30 -21.29 3.55
N ASN A 87 2.88 -20.35 4.31
CA ASN A 87 2.22 -19.63 5.40
C ASN A 87 1.76 -18.23 4.98
N ALA A 88 1.48 -18.01 3.69
CA ALA A 88 0.96 -16.74 3.21
C ALA A 88 -0.32 -16.35 3.96
N THR A 89 -0.28 -15.23 4.68
CA THR A 89 -1.39 -14.78 5.55
C THR A 89 -2.46 -13.99 4.79
N ALA A 90 -2.21 -13.66 3.52
CA ALA A 90 -3.15 -12.98 2.65
C ALA A 90 -2.92 -13.35 1.17
N PRO A 91 -3.99 -13.43 0.34
CA PRO A 91 -3.86 -13.63 -1.10
C PRO A 91 -2.99 -12.56 -1.77
N GLY A 92 -2.18 -12.97 -2.75
CA GLY A 92 -1.33 -12.08 -3.55
C GLY A 92 -0.04 -11.62 -2.84
N GLN A 93 0.43 -12.34 -1.82
CA GLN A 93 1.75 -12.13 -1.23
C GLN A 93 2.85 -12.71 -2.14
N TYR A 94 3.88 -11.91 -2.42
CA TYR A 94 5.15 -12.42 -2.93
C TYR A 94 5.95 -13.04 -1.78
N ASP A 95 6.72 -14.09 -2.04
CA ASP A 95 7.74 -14.53 -1.10
C ASP A 95 8.78 -13.42 -0.82
N LEU A 96 9.50 -13.56 0.28
CA LEU A 96 10.45 -12.54 0.74
C LEU A 96 11.52 -12.19 -0.31
N GLU A 97 12.09 -13.21 -0.96
CA GLU A 97 13.16 -13.02 -1.94
C GLU A 97 12.67 -12.27 -3.19
N THR A 98 11.48 -12.62 -3.67
CA THR A 98 10.83 -11.99 -4.81
C THR A 98 10.43 -10.56 -4.49
N LEU A 99 9.85 -10.30 -3.31
CA LEU A 99 9.51 -8.93 -2.92
C LEU A 99 10.75 -8.05 -2.81
N ALA A 100 11.81 -8.55 -2.17
CA ALA A 100 13.07 -7.80 -2.01
C ALA A 100 13.65 -7.39 -3.37
N ARG A 101 13.76 -8.34 -4.32
CA ARG A 101 14.25 -8.04 -5.67
C ARG A 101 13.39 -7.00 -6.39
N LEU A 102 12.06 -7.12 -6.31
CA LEU A 102 11.16 -6.17 -6.98
C LEU A 102 11.32 -4.77 -6.41
N VAL A 103 11.39 -4.63 -5.08
CA VAL A 103 11.58 -3.33 -4.41
C VAL A 103 12.93 -2.71 -4.81
N GLU A 104 14.01 -3.49 -4.82
CA GLU A 104 15.32 -3.01 -5.27
C GLU A 104 15.26 -2.55 -6.74
N SER A 105 14.72 -3.38 -7.64
CA SER A 105 14.68 -3.07 -9.07
C SER A 105 13.81 -1.87 -9.46
N LEU A 106 12.84 -1.50 -8.62
CA LEU A 106 11.94 -0.36 -8.86
C LEU A 106 12.43 0.92 -8.18
N ALA A 107 13.43 0.82 -7.30
CA ALA A 107 14.01 1.96 -6.59
C ALA A 107 15.18 2.62 -7.34
N ASP A 108 15.70 1.96 -8.37
CA ASP A 108 16.72 2.46 -9.31
C ASP A 108 16.16 3.51 -10.30
#